data_AF-A0A6B0DLK1-F1
#
_entry.id   AF-A0A6B0DLK1-F1
#
_cell.length_a   1.000
_cell.length_b   1.000
_cell.length_c   1.000
_cell.angle_alpha   90.00
_cell.angle_beta   90.00
_cell.angle_gamma   90.00
#
_symmetry.space_group_name_H-M   'P 1'
#
loop_
_entity.id
_entity.type
_entity.pdbx_description
1 polymer ?
#
loop_
_entity_poly.entity_id
_entity_poly.type
_entity_poly.pdbx_seq_one_letter_code
_entity_poly.pdbx_strand_id
1 'polypeptide(L)'
;MDQEDIVTLIKKLMKSLGLNESTCMVYAILAVSDKPMTVGEIAEKTGYSIPMVYKCIKELVENNLIEKIKFNSTNVYSANINFIDVFEKRRKRLMEEFLEPLSRIDIRRYPENKKIKEIKDYAKEIYNYFKKINDIKGK
;
A
#
# COMPACT_ATOMS: atom_id res chain seq x y z
N MET A 1 0.44 -19.03 18.20
CA MET A 1 -0.13 -18.01 17.33
C MET A 1 -1.04 -18.75 16.37
N ASP A 2 -2.34 -18.56 16.52
CA ASP A 2 -3.32 -19.17 15.61
C ASP A 2 -3.56 -18.28 14.37
N GLN A 3 -4.49 -18.66 13.51
CA GLN A 3 -4.81 -17.90 12.31
C GLN A 3 -5.42 -16.53 12.64
N GLU A 4 -6.17 -16.41 13.73
CA GLU A 4 -6.81 -15.14 14.15
C GLU A 4 -5.76 -14.12 14.60
N ASP A 5 -4.74 -14.59 15.32
CA ASP A 5 -3.58 -13.79 15.68
C ASP A 5 -2.85 -13.27 14.42
N ILE A 6 -2.65 -14.12 13.42
CA ILE A 6 -1.99 -13.75 12.14
C ILE A 6 -2.83 -12.70 11.41
N VAL A 7 -4.14 -12.91 11.27
CA VAL A 7 -5.08 -11.94 10.68
C VAL A 7 -4.98 -10.60 11.41
N THR A 8 -4.93 -10.63 12.75
CA THR A 8 -4.80 -9.42 13.58
C THR A 8 -3.50 -8.66 13.31
N LEU A 9 -2.38 -9.37 13.18
CA LEU A 9 -1.09 -8.75 12.86
C LEU A 9 -1.08 -8.16 11.45
N ILE A 10 -1.62 -8.88 10.45
CA ILE A 10 -1.71 -8.38 9.08
C ILE A 10 -2.59 -7.13 9.02
N LYS A 11 -3.73 -7.10 9.72
CA LYS A 11 -4.57 -5.91 9.82
C LYS A 11 -3.81 -4.72 10.40
N LYS A 12 -3.07 -4.91 11.49
CA LYS A 12 -2.25 -3.86 12.10
C LYS A 12 -1.18 -3.33 11.13
N LEU A 13 -0.53 -4.24 10.39
CA LEU A 13 0.42 -3.87 9.35
C LEU A 13 -0.24 -3.03 8.26
N MET A 14 -1.36 -3.48 7.69
CA MET A 14 -2.09 -2.74 6.64
C MET A 14 -2.60 -1.38 7.13
N LYS A 15 -3.02 -1.29 8.39
CA LYS A 15 -3.41 -0.03 9.03
C LYS A 15 -2.25 0.94 9.15
N SER A 16 -1.03 0.45 9.45
CA SER A 16 0.18 1.28 9.45
C SER A 16 0.54 1.83 8.07
N LEU A 17 0.04 1.20 6.99
CA LEU A 17 0.13 1.67 5.62
C LEU A 17 -1.00 2.63 5.23
N GLY A 18 -1.86 3.03 6.18
CA GLY A 18 -2.91 4.02 5.96
C GLY A 18 -4.19 3.48 5.34
N LEU A 19 -4.38 2.16 5.30
CA LEU A 19 -5.65 1.55 4.87
C LEU A 19 -6.72 1.67 5.97
N ASN A 20 -7.98 1.79 5.56
CA ASN A 20 -9.11 1.76 6.49
C ASN A 20 -9.38 0.34 7.02
N GLU A 21 -10.14 0.24 8.11
CA GLU A 21 -10.40 -1.03 8.84
C GLU A 21 -10.99 -2.12 7.94
N SER A 22 -11.97 -1.78 7.11
CA SER A 22 -12.61 -2.73 6.19
C SER A 22 -11.66 -3.25 5.13
N THR A 23 -10.84 -2.37 4.55
CA THR A 23 -9.84 -2.73 3.55
C THR A 23 -8.74 -3.61 4.17
N CYS A 24 -8.35 -3.31 5.41
CA CYS A 24 -7.42 -4.15 6.19
C CYS A 24 -7.98 -5.56 6.40
N MET A 25 -9.27 -5.68 6.77
CA MET A 25 -9.92 -6.97 7.00
C MET A 25 -9.98 -7.80 5.71
N VAL A 26 -10.40 -7.19 4.59
CA VAL A 26 -10.46 -7.87 3.28
C VAL A 26 -9.08 -8.37 2.85
N TYR A 27 -8.04 -7.54 2.97
CA TYR A 27 -6.68 -7.96 2.66
C TYR A 27 -6.21 -9.10 3.56
N ALA A 28 -6.44 -9.02 4.87
CA ALA A 28 -6.01 -10.04 5.83
C ALA A 28 -6.66 -11.40 5.55
N ILE A 29 -7.95 -11.42 5.22
CA ILE A 29 -8.65 -12.65 4.82
C ILE A 29 -8.07 -13.24 3.52
N LEU A 30 -7.78 -12.39 2.52
CA LEU A 30 -7.13 -12.84 1.29
C LEU A 30 -5.70 -13.35 1.53
N ALA A 31 -4.96 -12.75 2.46
CA ALA A 31 -3.57 -13.10 2.76
C ALA A 31 -3.41 -14.44 3.47
N VAL A 32 -4.40 -14.86 4.26
CA VAL A 32 -4.42 -16.17 4.93
C VAL A 32 -5.23 -17.22 4.18
N SER A 33 -5.74 -16.89 2.99
CA SER A 33 -6.49 -17.83 2.15
C SER A 33 -5.55 -18.62 1.26
N ASP A 34 -5.63 -19.95 1.32
CA ASP A 34 -4.83 -20.86 0.47
C ASP A 34 -5.21 -20.78 -1.02
N LYS A 35 -6.35 -20.17 -1.35
CA LYS A 35 -6.86 -20.07 -2.71
C LYS A 35 -7.34 -18.64 -3.02
N PRO A 36 -7.25 -18.20 -4.28
CA PRO A 36 -7.90 -16.97 -4.72
C PRO A 36 -9.42 -17.03 -4.47
N MET A 37 -10.00 -15.91 -4.08
CA MET A 37 -11.41 -15.82 -3.69
C MET A 37 -12.21 -14.91 -4.61
N THR A 38 -13.45 -15.26 -4.88
CA THR A 38 -14.44 -14.39 -5.50
C THR A 38 -14.91 -13.30 -4.53
N VAL A 39 -15.55 -12.25 -5.05
CA VAL A 39 -16.19 -11.22 -4.22
C VAL A 39 -17.24 -11.80 -3.27
N GLY A 40 -17.97 -12.84 -3.71
CA GLY A 40 -18.98 -13.51 -2.89
C GLY A 40 -18.38 -14.22 -1.68
N GLU A 41 -17.32 -15.01 -1.90
CA GLU A 41 -16.63 -15.71 -0.81
C GLU A 41 -15.97 -14.73 0.17
N ILE A 42 -15.44 -13.60 -0.33
CA ILE A 42 -14.87 -12.56 0.53
C ILE A 42 -15.98 -11.95 1.40
N ALA A 43 -17.12 -11.60 0.81
CA ALA A 43 -18.27 -11.04 1.54
C ALA A 43 -18.76 -12.00 2.63
N GLU A 44 -18.85 -13.30 2.32
CA GLU A 44 -19.23 -14.33 3.29
C GLU A 44 -18.24 -14.42 4.45
N LYS A 45 -16.92 -14.49 4.16
CA LYS A 45 -15.89 -14.57 5.21
C LYS A 45 -15.77 -13.31 6.06
N THR A 46 -15.98 -12.12 5.49
CA THR A 46 -15.84 -10.85 6.23
C THR A 46 -17.15 -10.38 6.86
N GLY A 47 -18.30 -10.95 6.47
CA GLY A 47 -19.62 -10.44 6.81
C GLY A 47 -19.96 -9.09 6.19
N TYR A 48 -19.25 -8.69 5.11
CA TYR A 48 -19.47 -7.40 4.45
C TYR A 48 -20.42 -7.53 3.27
N SER A 49 -21.11 -6.44 2.93
CA SER A 49 -21.93 -6.40 1.73
C SER A 49 -21.06 -6.43 0.47
N ILE A 50 -21.59 -7.01 -0.62
CA ILE A 50 -20.91 -7.09 -1.91
C ILE A 50 -20.39 -5.72 -2.40
N PRO A 51 -21.16 -4.61 -2.34
CA PRO A 51 -20.65 -3.29 -2.73
C PRO A 51 -19.47 -2.81 -1.88
N MET A 52 -19.48 -3.11 -0.58
CA MET A 52 -18.38 -2.76 0.33
C MET A 52 -17.12 -3.55 -0.01
N VAL A 53 -17.25 -4.84 -0.32
CA VAL A 53 -16.13 -5.67 -0.78
C VAL A 53 -15.55 -5.14 -2.10
N TYR A 54 -16.39 -4.78 -3.08
CA TYR A 54 -15.90 -4.15 -4.32
C TYR A 54 -15.13 -2.86 -4.08
N LYS A 55 -15.58 -2.01 -3.14
CA LYS A 55 -14.86 -0.79 -2.75
C LYS A 55 -13.48 -1.13 -2.16
N CYS A 56 -13.41 -2.08 -1.24
CA CYS A 56 -12.14 -2.52 -0.65
C CYS A 56 -11.20 -3.11 -1.71
N ILE A 57 -11.71 -3.98 -2.60
CA ILE A 57 -10.94 -4.57 -3.69
C ILE A 57 -10.36 -3.49 -4.61
N LYS A 58 -11.15 -2.48 -4.98
CA LYS A 58 -10.68 -1.38 -5.81
C LYS A 58 -9.47 -0.68 -5.18
N GLU A 59 -9.58 -0.31 -3.90
CA GLU A 59 -8.48 0.31 -3.15
C GLU A 59 -7.24 -0.60 -3.07
N LEU A 60 -7.44 -1.91 -2.85
CA LEU A 60 -6.34 -2.87 -2.79
C LEU A 60 -5.63 -3.07 -4.14
N VAL A 61 -6.37 -3.10 -5.25
CA VAL A 61 -5.79 -3.17 -6.61
C VAL A 61 -5.00 -1.91 -6.93
N GLU A 62 -5.55 -0.73 -6.62
CA GLU A 62 -4.87 0.57 -6.84
C GLU A 62 -3.54 0.65 -6.05
N ASN A 63 -3.49 0.04 -4.87
CA ASN A 63 -2.28 -0.04 -4.06
C ASN A 63 -1.38 -1.25 -4.38
N ASN A 64 -1.69 -2.04 -5.43
CA ASN A 64 -0.97 -3.25 -5.81
C ASN A 64 -0.83 -4.29 -4.68
N LEU A 65 -1.82 -4.34 -3.78
CA LEU A 65 -1.84 -5.25 -2.64
C LEU A 65 -2.52 -6.57 -2.96
N ILE A 66 -3.36 -6.60 -3.98
CA ILE A 66 -4.00 -7.83 -4.46
C ILE A 66 -3.86 -7.94 -5.96
N GLU A 67 -3.92 -9.17 -6.45
CA GLU A 67 -3.99 -9.48 -7.87
C GLU A 67 -5.40 -9.93 -8.23
N LYS A 68 -5.83 -9.54 -9.43
CA LYS A 68 -7.10 -9.94 -10.02
C LYS A 68 -6.83 -10.98 -11.11
N ILE A 69 -7.38 -12.17 -10.95
CA ILE A 69 -7.21 -13.30 -11.85
C ILE A 69 -8.56 -13.63 -12.47
N LYS A 70 -8.60 -13.89 -13.78
CA LYS A 70 -9.80 -14.37 -14.46
C LYS A 70 -9.81 -15.90 -14.44
N PHE A 71 -10.80 -16.49 -13.79
CA PHE A 71 -10.96 -17.94 -13.66
C PHE A 71 -12.38 -18.35 -14.07
N ASN A 72 -12.51 -19.20 -15.11
CA ASN A 72 -13.80 -19.71 -15.61
C ASN A 72 -14.91 -18.65 -15.75
N SER A 73 -14.57 -17.51 -16.36
CA SER A 73 -15.46 -16.34 -16.57
C SER A 73 -15.77 -15.50 -15.32
N THR A 74 -15.20 -15.82 -14.17
CA THR A 74 -15.33 -15.04 -12.93
C THR A 74 -14.00 -14.41 -12.53
N ASN A 75 -14.04 -13.27 -11.84
CA ASN A 75 -12.85 -12.67 -11.26
C ASN A 75 -12.64 -13.21 -9.85
N VAL A 76 -11.43 -13.71 -9.58
CA VAL A 76 -10.96 -14.10 -8.27
C VAL A 76 -9.77 -13.23 -7.87
N TYR A 77 -9.53 -13.10 -6.58
CA TYR A 77 -8.54 -12.20 -6.00
C TYR A 77 -7.62 -12.94 -5.05
N SER A 78 -6.34 -12.61 -5.09
CA SER A 78 -5.32 -13.15 -4.18
C SER A 78 -4.47 -12.01 -3.63
N ALA A 79 -4.02 -12.13 -2.39
CA ALA A 79 -3.16 -11.12 -1.78
C ALA A 79 -1.72 -11.26 -2.28
N ASN A 80 -1.10 -10.13 -2.59
CA ASN A 80 0.35 -10.07 -2.67
C ASN A 80 0.91 -10.09 -1.24
N ILE A 81 1.40 -11.26 -0.82
CA ILE A 81 2.04 -11.48 0.48
C ILE A 81 3.55 -11.21 0.46
N ASN A 82 4.12 -10.90 -0.70
CA ASN A 82 5.51 -10.43 -0.79
C ASN A 82 5.58 -8.99 -0.32
N PHE A 83 5.74 -8.80 1.00
CA PHE A 83 5.80 -7.47 1.59
C PHE A 83 6.96 -6.62 1.09
N ILE A 84 8.03 -7.22 0.56
CA ILE A 84 9.12 -6.47 -0.07
C ILE A 84 8.57 -5.64 -1.23
N ASP A 85 7.77 -6.25 -2.11
CA ASP A 85 7.16 -5.56 -3.26
C ASP A 85 6.22 -4.44 -2.80
N VAL A 86 5.45 -4.70 -1.74
CA VAL A 86 4.53 -3.72 -1.15
C VAL A 86 5.29 -2.48 -0.66
N PHE A 87 6.34 -2.69 0.15
CA PHE A 87 7.13 -1.59 0.69
C PHE A 87 7.94 -0.86 -0.39
N GLU A 88 8.44 -1.57 -1.39
CA GLU A 88 9.17 -0.96 -2.49
C GLU A 88 8.28 -0.09 -3.37
N LYS A 89 7.11 -0.59 -3.77
CA LYS A 89 6.13 0.20 -4.53
C LYS A 89 5.69 1.44 -3.75
N ARG A 90 5.43 1.30 -2.46
CA ARG A 90 5.05 2.44 -1.60
C ARG A 90 6.17 3.46 -1.47
N ARG A 91 7.41 3.01 -1.28
CA ARG A 91 8.59 3.89 -1.22
C ARG A 91 8.80 4.62 -2.55
N LYS A 92 8.66 3.92 -3.69
CA LYS A 92 8.75 4.53 -5.02
C LYS A 92 7.70 5.63 -5.18
N ARG A 93 6.45 5.33 -4.84
CA ARG A 93 5.34 6.31 -4.86
C ARG A 93 5.63 7.52 -3.98
N LEU A 94 6.14 7.30 -2.76
CA LEU A 94 6.53 8.38 -1.85
C LEU A 94 7.61 9.28 -2.45
N MET A 95 8.61 8.69 -3.12
CA MET A 95 9.67 9.43 -3.80
C MET A 95 9.14 10.28 -4.95
N GLU A 96 8.35 9.70 -5.84
CA GLU A 96 7.90 10.32 -7.09
C GLU A 96 6.77 11.35 -6.85
N GLU A 97 5.77 11.03 -6.03
CA GLU A 97 4.60 11.89 -5.85
C GLU A 97 4.83 13.03 -4.84
N PHE A 98 5.75 12.86 -3.88
CA PHE A 98 5.89 13.80 -2.76
C PHE A 98 7.31 14.34 -2.60
N LEU A 99 8.30 13.47 -2.40
CA LEU A 99 9.65 13.93 -2.04
C LEU A 99 10.33 14.67 -3.18
N GLU A 100 10.18 14.20 -4.42
CA GLU A 100 10.75 14.88 -5.59
C GLU A 100 10.14 16.28 -5.78
N PRO A 101 8.80 16.47 -5.83
CA PRO A 101 8.19 17.80 -5.88
C PRO A 101 8.63 18.71 -4.73
N LEU A 102 8.64 18.22 -3.48
CA LEU A 102 9.07 19.00 -2.31
C LEU A 102 10.55 19.43 -2.42
N SER A 103 11.42 18.56 -2.92
CA SER A 103 12.85 18.87 -3.11
C SER A 103 13.09 19.96 -4.16
N ARG A 104 12.11 20.24 -5.03
CA ARG A 104 12.18 21.18 -6.15
C ARG A 104 11.50 22.52 -5.86
N ILE A 105 10.99 22.75 -4.64
CA ILE A 105 10.35 24.03 -4.27
C ILE A 105 11.29 25.22 -4.57
N ASP A 106 10.73 26.24 -5.22
CA ASP A 106 11.40 27.53 -5.42
C ASP A 106 11.31 28.38 -4.16
N ILE A 107 12.33 28.28 -3.31
CA ILE A 107 12.41 28.99 -2.03
C ILE A 107 12.45 30.51 -2.18
N ARG A 108 12.75 31.04 -3.39
CA ARG A 108 12.76 32.49 -3.64
C ARG A 108 11.36 33.10 -3.52
N ARG A 109 10.32 32.29 -3.67
CA ARG A 109 8.91 32.67 -3.44
C ARG A 109 8.57 32.80 -1.95
N TYR A 110 9.45 32.35 -1.06
CA TYR A 110 9.24 32.30 0.38
C TYR A 110 10.48 32.78 1.17
N PRO A 111 10.99 34.01 0.90
CA PRO A 111 12.29 34.46 1.37
C PRO A 111 12.45 34.46 2.90
N GLU A 112 11.39 34.81 3.64
CA GLU A 112 11.41 34.88 5.11
C GLU A 112 10.99 33.57 5.80
N ASN A 113 10.56 32.55 5.05
CA ASN A 113 10.04 31.31 5.62
C ASN A 113 11.11 30.22 5.71
N LYS A 114 11.86 30.23 6.81
CA LYS A 114 12.91 29.23 7.11
C LYS A 114 12.39 27.79 7.10
N LYS A 115 11.15 27.55 7.54
CA LYS A 115 10.56 26.20 7.57
C LYS A 115 10.36 25.62 6.17
N ILE A 116 10.00 26.44 5.18
CA ILE A 116 9.85 25.96 3.79
C ILE A 116 11.19 25.52 3.22
N LYS A 117 12.27 26.24 3.55
CA LYS A 117 13.63 25.84 3.20
C LYS A 117 13.99 24.50 3.84
N GLU A 118 13.74 24.34 5.14
CA GLU A 118 13.98 23.07 5.86
C GLU A 118 13.20 21.91 5.26
N ILE A 119 11.91 22.10 4.94
CA ILE A 119 11.08 21.06 4.29
C ILE A 119 11.71 20.60 2.98
N LYS A 120 12.17 21.54 2.14
CA LYS A 120 12.85 21.23 0.89
C LYS A 120 14.14 20.45 1.13
N ASP A 121 14.96 20.89 2.08
CA ASP A 121 16.25 20.28 2.38
C ASP A 121 16.07 18.85 2.91
N TYR A 122 15.16 18.63 3.85
CA TYR A 122 14.83 17.28 4.36
C TYR A 122 14.19 16.38 3.29
N ALA A 123 13.29 16.92 2.46
CA ALA A 123 12.72 16.15 1.35
C ALA A 123 13.82 15.67 0.38
N LYS A 124 14.79 16.53 0.07
CA LYS A 124 15.95 16.20 -0.75
C LYS A 124 16.84 15.14 -0.09
N GLU A 125 17.07 15.25 1.22
CA GLU A 125 17.85 14.28 1.98
C GLU A 125 17.22 12.88 1.93
N ILE A 126 15.93 12.77 2.26
CA ILE A 126 15.19 11.50 2.24
C ILE A 126 15.13 10.92 0.82
N TYR A 127 14.88 11.76 -0.20
CA TYR A 127 14.88 11.33 -1.60
C TYR A 127 16.23 10.69 -1.99
N ASN A 128 17.34 11.36 -1.65
CA ASN A 128 18.68 10.84 -1.94
C ASN A 128 18.99 9.56 -1.17
N TYR A 129 18.55 9.47 0.10
CA TYR A 129 18.68 8.25 0.89
C TYR A 129 17.97 7.07 0.22
N PHE A 130 16.70 7.25 -0.19
CA PHE A 130 15.97 6.18 -0.88
C PHE A 130 16.53 5.86 -2.26
N LYS A 131 17.06 6.84 -2.99
CA LYS A 131 17.73 6.62 -4.27
C LYS A 131 18.96 5.71 -4.11
N LYS A 132 19.82 5.97 -3.12
CA LYS A 132 20.98 5.10 -2.83
C LYS A 132 20.58 3.65 -2.56
N ILE A 133 19.48 3.43 -1.82
CA ILE A 133 18.96 2.08 -1.57
C ILE A 133 18.55 1.38 -2.87
N ASN A 134 17.96 2.10 -3.84
CA ASN A 134 17.60 1.52 -5.13
C ASN A 134 18.84 1.15 -5.96
N ASP A 135 19.85 2.02 -5.97
CA ASP A 135 21.09 1.79 -6.74
C ASP A 135 21.88 0.59 -6.21
N ILE A 136 21.76 0.26 -4.92
CA ILE A 136 22.35 -0.95 -4.31
C ILE A 136 21.61 -2.22 -4.73
N LYS A 137 20.27 -2.16 -4.86
CA LYS A 137 19.43 -3.32 -5.25
C LYS A 137 19.43 -3.63 -6.74
N GLY A 138 19.92 -2.71 -7.59
CA GLY A 138 20.05 -2.89 -9.03
C GLY A 138 21.36 -3.54 -9.49
N LYS A 139 22.19 -4.03 -8.55
CA LYS A 139 23.38 -4.86 -8.78
C LYS A 139 23.11 -6.28 -8.32
#